data_AF-A0A358HSF6-F1
#
_entry.id   AF-A0A358HSF6-F1
#
_cell.length_a   1.000
_cell.length_b   1.000
_cell.length_c   1.000
_cell.angle_alpha   90.00
_cell.angle_beta   90.00
_cell.angle_gamma   90.00
#
_symmetry.space_group_name_H-M   'P 1'
#
loop_
_entity.id
_entity.type
_entity.pdbx_description
1 polymer ?
#
loop_
_entity_poly.entity_id
_entity_poly.type
_entity_poly.pdbx_seq_one_letter_code
_entity_poly.pdbx_strand_id
1 'polypeptide(L)'
;MVASTSHHDGSTLGALMADGVSALNAAGIENARMDARILLARAAGVDGGRITAWPEDDVAPEKAAIFRDMIARRARHEPVGRILGERDFWRHTFKLAPDTLEP
;
A
#
# COMPACT_ATOMS: atom_id res chain seq x y z
N MET A 1 -19.33 38.02 2.69
CA MET A 1 -19.66 36.64 2.27
C MET A 1 -18.63 35.76 2.92
N VAL A 2 -19.07 34.96 3.90
CA VAL A 2 -18.27 34.30 4.95
C VAL A 2 -17.02 33.59 4.43
N ALA A 3 -15.86 33.99 4.97
CA ALA A 3 -14.70 33.11 5.05
C ALA A 3 -15.03 32.05 6.09
N SER A 4 -15.16 30.79 5.66
CA SER A 4 -15.28 29.63 6.54
C SER A 4 -14.33 28.53 6.05
N THR A 5 -13.11 28.65 6.55
CA THR A 5 -12.15 27.60 6.92
C THR A 5 -12.57 26.15 6.68
N SER A 6 -11.99 25.50 5.67
CA SER A 6 -11.81 24.04 5.70
C SER A 6 -10.47 23.76 6.37
N HIS A 7 -10.46 23.26 7.61
CA HIS A 7 -9.27 22.64 8.18
C HIS A 7 -8.96 21.37 7.37
N HIS A 8 -7.92 21.39 6.53
CA HIS A 8 -7.38 20.17 5.93
C HIS A 8 -6.51 19.50 7.00
N ASP A 9 -7.10 18.66 7.85
CA ASP A 9 -6.34 17.63 8.60
C ASP A 9 -5.88 16.48 7.65
N GLY A 10 -6.05 16.68 6.34
CA GLY A 10 -6.03 15.68 5.26
C GLY A 10 -4.63 15.38 4.75
N SER A 11 -4.25 14.11 4.86
CA SER A 11 -3.04 13.60 4.20
C SER A 11 -3.29 13.47 2.69
N THR A 12 -2.33 13.85 1.85
CA THR A 12 -2.43 13.66 0.40
C THR A 12 -2.04 12.25 -0.02
N LEU A 13 -2.41 11.83 -1.24
CA LEU A 13 -1.97 10.54 -1.80
C LEU A 13 -0.45 10.39 -1.78
N GLY A 14 0.29 11.43 -2.15
CA GLY A 14 1.75 11.44 -2.17
C GLY A 14 2.36 11.32 -0.77
N ALA A 15 1.82 12.04 0.21
CA ALA A 15 2.28 11.97 1.60
C ALA A 15 2.06 10.56 2.18
N LEU A 16 0.86 10.02 2.04
CA LEU A 16 0.55 8.66 2.51
C LEU A 16 1.40 7.60 1.80
N MET A 17 1.65 7.75 0.50
CA MET A 17 2.52 6.86 -0.25
C MET A 17 3.95 6.90 0.31
N ALA A 18 4.51 8.08 0.57
CA ALA A 18 5.85 8.22 1.12
C ALA A 18 5.95 7.59 2.53
N ASP A 19 4.97 7.88 3.39
CA ASP A 19 4.92 7.34 4.76
C ASP A 19 4.81 5.82 4.77
N GLY A 20 3.92 5.26 3.96
CA GLY A 20 3.75 3.81 3.83
C GLY A 20 5.02 3.13 3.34
N VAL A 21 5.69 3.69 2.33
CA VAL A 21 6.96 3.14 1.82
C VAL A 21 8.04 3.19 2.88
N SER A 22 8.16 4.30 3.61
CA SER A 22 9.12 4.44 4.70
C SER A 22 8.89 3.38 5.79
N ALA A 23 7.64 3.20 6.22
CA ALA A 23 7.28 2.22 7.23
C ALA A 23 7.58 0.77 6.79
N LEU A 24 7.26 0.42 5.54
CA LEU A 24 7.51 -0.93 5.03
C LEU A 24 9.00 -1.21 4.79
N ASN A 25 9.77 -0.21 4.35
CA ASN A 25 11.23 -0.33 4.25
C ASN A 25 11.86 -0.56 5.63
N ALA A 26 11.42 0.18 6.64
CA ALA A 26 11.89 0.00 8.01
C ALA A 26 11.56 -1.39 8.57
N ALA A 27 10.50 -2.02 8.09
CA ALA A 27 10.11 -3.40 8.41
C ALA A 27 10.80 -4.48 7.54
N GLY A 28 11.69 -4.10 6.62
CA GLY A 28 12.40 -5.06 5.77
C GLY A 28 11.54 -5.71 4.68
N ILE A 29 10.47 -5.03 4.23
CA ILE A 29 9.63 -5.51 3.12
C ILE A 29 10.30 -5.17 1.78
N GLU A 30 10.71 -6.20 1.03
CA GLU A 30 11.42 -6.05 -0.25
C GLU A 30 10.63 -5.25 -1.30
N ASN A 31 9.31 -5.48 -1.40
CA ASN A 31 8.42 -4.82 -2.36
C ASN A 31 7.63 -3.64 -1.77
N ALA A 32 8.20 -2.93 -0.78
CA ALA A 32 7.53 -1.86 -0.02
C ALA A 32 6.76 -0.84 -0.89
N ARG A 33 7.36 -0.37 -1.99
CA ARG A 33 6.71 0.59 -2.90
C ARG A 33 5.50 0.00 -3.62
N MET A 34 5.58 -1.25 -4.07
CA MET A 34 4.46 -1.90 -4.75
C MET A 34 3.33 -2.19 -3.76
N ASP A 35 3.67 -2.74 -2.60
CA ASP A 35 2.71 -3.09 -1.55
C ASP A 35 1.97 -1.83 -1.07
N ALA A 36 2.70 -0.75 -0.74
CA ALA A 36 2.09 0.51 -0.33
C ALA A 36 1.16 1.09 -1.41
N ARG A 37 1.54 0.99 -2.69
CA ARG A 37 0.69 1.46 -3.80
C ARG A 37 -0.63 0.71 -3.88
N ILE A 38 -0.59 -0.62 -3.80
CA ILE A 38 -1.78 -1.47 -3.88
C ILE A 38 -2.72 -1.19 -2.70
N LEU A 39 -2.15 -1.10 -1.50
CA LEU A 39 -2.92 -0.84 -0.28
C LEU A 39 -3.52 0.57 -0.28
N LEU A 40 -2.78 1.59 -0.71
CA LEU A 40 -3.29 2.95 -0.82
C LEU A 40 -4.40 3.07 -1.87
N ALA A 41 -4.22 2.46 -3.04
CA ALA A 41 -5.24 2.42 -4.09
C ALA A 41 -6.54 1.81 -3.56
N ARG A 42 -6.45 0.68 -2.85
CA ARG A 42 -7.61 0.04 -2.21
C ARG A 42 -8.27 0.93 -1.17
N ALA A 43 -7.50 1.50 -0.25
CA ALA A 43 -8.02 2.32 0.84
C ALA A 43 -8.65 3.63 0.34
N ALA A 44 -8.02 4.27 -0.63
CA ALA A 44 -8.49 5.52 -1.22
C ALA A 44 -9.65 5.32 -2.21
N GLY A 45 -9.83 4.10 -2.75
CA GLY A 45 -10.84 3.80 -3.77
C GLY A 45 -10.50 4.40 -5.12
N VAL A 46 -9.21 4.42 -5.47
CA VAL A 46 -8.66 4.95 -6.72
C VAL A 46 -7.77 3.90 -7.38
N ASP A 47 -7.43 4.08 -8.66
CA ASP A 47 -6.42 3.26 -9.31
C ASP A 47 -4.98 3.71 -8.94
N GLY A 48 -4.02 2.82 -9.17
CA GLY A 48 -2.61 3.12 -8.88
C GLY A 48 -1.99 4.20 -9.76
N GLY A 49 -2.56 4.49 -10.94
CA GLY A 49 -2.15 5.57 -11.84
C GLY A 49 -2.49 6.93 -11.26
N ARG A 50 -3.67 7.07 -10.65
CA ARG A 50 -4.10 8.30 -9.96
C ARG A 50 -3.11 8.75 -8.88
N ILE A 51 -2.55 7.80 -8.13
CA ILE A 51 -1.53 8.08 -7.10
C ILE A 51 -0.25 8.70 -7.71
N THR A 52 0.16 8.30 -8.92
CA THR A 52 1.31 8.92 -9.59
C THR A 52 0.97 10.26 -10.19
N ALA A 53 -0.21 10.35 -10.83
CA ALA A 53 -0.58 11.49 -11.64
C ALA A 53 -1.05 12.70 -10.82
N TRP A 54 -1.66 12.47 -9.65
CA TRP A 54 -2.16 13.51 -8.75
C TRP A 54 -1.79 13.22 -7.29
N PRO A 55 -0.49 13.24 -6.94
CA PRO A 55 -0.03 13.01 -5.57
C PRO A 55 -0.54 14.06 -4.57
N GLU A 56 -0.96 15.23 -5.04
CA GLU A 56 -1.55 16.31 -4.25
C GLU A 56 -3.03 16.09 -3.89
N ASP A 57 -3.70 15.09 -4.48
CA ASP A 57 -5.11 14.78 -4.16
C ASP A 57 -5.27 14.47 -2.66
N ASP A 58 -6.21 15.17 -2.03
CA ASP A 58 -6.56 14.98 -0.63
C ASP A 58 -7.20 13.60 -0.40
N VAL A 59 -6.83 12.96 0.71
CA VAL A 59 -7.42 11.70 1.16
C VAL A 59 -8.20 11.96 2.45
N ALA A 60 -9.47 11.56 2.45
CA ALA A 60 -10.33 11.65 3.63
C ALA A 60 -9.68 10.94 4.85
N PRO A 61 -9.79 11.51 6.06
CA PRO A 61 -9.14 10.96 7.26
C PRO A 61 -9.46 9.48 7.53
N GLU A 62 -10.68 9.04 7.24
CA GLU A 62 -11.12 7.64 7.41
C GLU A 62 -10.37 6.71 6.47
N LYS A 63 -10.19 7.11 5.20
CA LYS A 63 -9.43 6.35 4.20
C LYS A 63 -7.95 6.31 4.54
N ALA A 64 -7.40 7.42 5.03
CA ALA A 64 -6.02 7.48 5.52
C ALA A 64 -5.81 6.56 6.73
N ALA A 65 -6.78 6.46 7.64
CA ALA A 65 -6.74 5.53 8.77
C ALA A 65 -6.77 4.07 8.32
N ILE A 66 -7.64 3.72 7.36
CA ILE A 66 -7.69 2.37 6.76
C ILE A 66 -6.34 2.02 6.13
N PHE A 67 -5.75 2.93 5.36
CA PHE A 67 -4.43 2.72 4.77
C PHE A 67 -3.35 2.47 5.83
N ARG A 68 -3.32 3.27 6.90
CA ARG A 68 -2.35 3.10 8.00
C ARG A 68 -2.49 1.74 8.70
N ASP A 69 -3.72 1.25 8.92
CA ASP A 69 -3.95 -0.10 9.44
C ASP A 69 -3.41 -1.18 8.50
N MET A 70 -3.68 -1.06 7.20
CA MET A 70 -3.15 -1.98 6.19
C MET A 70 -1.61 -2.00 6.17
N ILE A 71 -0.97 -0.83 6.29
CA ILE A 71 0.50 -0.74 6.37
C ILE A 71 1.02 -1.41 7.66
N ALA A 72 0.38 -1.18 8.81
CA ALA A 72 0.79 -1.80 10.07
C ALA A 72 0.69 -3.34 10.01
N ARG A 73 -0.36 -3.87 9.38
CA ARG A 73 -0.50 -5.30 9.11
C ARG A 73 0.58 -5.81 8.16
N ARG A 74 0.88 -5.07 7.08
CA ARG A 74 1.91 -5.45 6.13
C ARG A 74 3.31 -5.43 6.73
N ALA A 75 3.61 -4.45 7.59
CA ALA A 75 4.86 -4.37 8.34
C ALA A 75 5.09 -5.57 9.27
N ARG A 76 4.01 -6.25 9.70
CA ARG A 76 4.05 -7.54 10.40
C ARG A 76 4.16 -8.74 9.46
N HIS A 77 4.59 -8.51 8.23
CA HIS A 77 4.73 -9.49 7.14
C HIS A 77 3.42 -10.22 6.76
N GLU A 78 2.25 -9.66 7.10
CA GLU A 78 0.98 -10.21 6.61
C GLU A 78 0.90 -10.06 5.08
N PRO A 79 0.54 -11.11 4.31
CA PRO A 79 0.48 -11.01 2.84
C PRO A 79 -0.57 -9.99 2.38
N VAL A 80 -0.26 -9.25 1.30
CA VAL A 80 -1.16 -8.23 0.74
C VAL A 80 -2.55 -8.79 0.41
N GLY A 81 -2.65 -9.97 -0.21
CA GLY A 81 -3.94 -10.59 -0.51
C GLY A 81 -4.80 -10.80 0.74
N ARG A 82 -4.20 -11.30 1.83
CA ARG A 82 -4.90 -11.45 3.11
C ARG A 82 -5.34 -10.10 3.71
N ILE A 83 -4.54 -9.05 3.56
CA ILE A 83 -4.91 -7.70 4.00
C ILE A 83 -6.12 -7.18 3.23
N LEU A 84 -6.17 -7.44 1.93
CA LEU A 84 -7.26 -7.05 1.04
C LEU A 84 -8.51 -7.94 1.16
N GLY A 85 -8.43 -9.06 1.85
CA GLY A 85 -9.48 -10.08 1.89
C GLY A 85 -9.60 -10.87 0.59
N GLU A 86 -8.60 -10.77 -0.28
CA GLU A 86 -8.50 -11.51 -1.53
C GLU A 86 -7.79 -12.85 -1.25
N ARG A 87 -8.39 -13.95 -1.67
CA ARG A 87 -7.85 -15.28 -1.41
C ARG A 87 -6.57 -15.45 -2.25
N ASP A 88 -5.41 -15.46 -1.59
CA ASP A 88 -4.09 -15.73 -2.19
C ASP A 88 -4.18 -16.97 -3.11
N PHE A 89 -4.29 -16.72 -4.42
CA PHE A 89 -4.01 -17.72 -5.44
C PHE A 89 -2.56 -17.45 -5.85
N TRP A 90 -1.68 -18.46 -5.67
CA TRP A 90 -0.25 -18.49 -6.00
C TRP A 90 0.77 -18.11 -4.90
N ARG A 91 1.06 -19.09 -4.05
CA ARG A 91 2.31 -19.19 -3.25
C ARG A 91 3.39 -20.08 -3.88
N HIS A 92 3.42 -20.24 -5.21
CA HIS A 92 4.52 -20.97 -5.86
C HIS A 92 4.98 -20.32 -7.15
N THR A 93 6.01 -19.49 -7.07
CA THR A 93 7.02 -19.52 -8.13
C THR A 93 8.21 -20.26 -7.55
N PHE A 94 8.18 -21.60 -7.64
CA PHE A 94 9.40 -22.38 -7.50
C PHE A 94 10.37 -21.90 -8.59
N LYS A 95 11.57 -21.47 -8.21
CA LYS A 95 12.70 -21.45 -9.13
C LYS A 95 12.99 -22.90 -9.50
N LEU A 96 12.56 -23.35 -10.68
CA LEU A 96 13.18 -24.53 -11.29
C LEU A 96 14.55 -24.09 -11.80
N ALA A 97 15.59 -24.35 -11.01
CA ALA A 97 16.93 -24.51 -11.56
C ALA A 97 17.03 -25.97 -12.04
N PRO A 98 17.38 -26.25 -13.30
CA PRO A 98 17.40 -27.60 -13.85
C PRO A 98 18.68 -28.38 -13.52
N ASP A 99 19.29 -28.14 -12.36
CA ASP A 99 20.46 -28.89 -11.92
C ASP A 99 20.26 -29.33 -10.48
N THR A 100 19.81 -30.57 -10.28
CA THR A 100 20.37 -31.52 -9.29
C THR A 100 19.81 -32.94 -9.54
N LEU A 101 20.70 -33.77 -10.11
CA LEU A 101 20.95 -35.22 -9.97
C LEU A 101 20.00 -36.30 -10.57
N GLU A 102 20.58 -37.00 -11.55
CA GLU A 102 20.48 -38.42 -11.95
C GLU A 102 19.94 -39.40 -10.88
N PRO A 103 19.21 -40.49 -11.27
CA PRO A 103 19.53 -41.42 -12.35
C PRO A 103 18.53 -41.52 -13.51
#